data_AF-G7QB59-F1
#
_entry.id   AF-G7QB59-F1
#
_cell.length_a   1.000
_cell.length_b   1.000
_cell.length_c   1.000
_cell.angle_alpha   90.00
_cell.angle_beta   90.00
_cell.angle_gamma   90.00
#
_symmetry.space_group_name_H-M   'P 1'
#
loop_
_entity.id
_entity.type
_entity.pdbx_description
1 polymer ?
#
loop_
_entity_poly.entity_id
_entity_poly.type
_entity_poly.pdbx_seq_one_letter_code
_entity_poly.pdbx_strand_id
1 'polypeptide(L)'
;MAPEAQVPDKADSGLEMPDGIGLSIEQVRTLLIQKHKTTMSDDDPMLMLVTINNAFLGDYDKLLGRHNKALTAYFESQAQKLLEAARQASEVASGVEIVQEACQKHANALHVSQSNQKWLSAIVVVSALLNVAVFVLGSLR
;
A
#
# COMPACT_ATOMS: atom_id res chain seq x y z
N MET A 1 23.68 82.29 19.17
CA MET A 1 23.23 82.30 17.77
C MET A 1 23.32 80.86 17.27
N ALA A 2 22.14 80.24 17.06
CA ALA A 2 21.83 79.00 16.35
C ALA A 2 22.51 77.65 16.71
N PRO A 3 21.72 76.58 16.95
CA PRO A 3 22.13 75.19 17.13
C PRO A 3 21.95 74.36 15.84
N GLU A 4 22.83 73.39 15.56
CA GLU A 4 22.62 72.34 14.53
C GLU A 4 23.49 71.13 14.90
N ALA A 5 23.10 69.87 14.76
CA ALA A 5 21.82 69.20 14.62
C ALA A 5 22.13 67.73 14.97
N GLN A 6 21.38 67.11 15.87
CA GLN A 6 21.45 65.66 16.06
C GLN A 6 20.91 65.03 14.78
N VAL A 7 21.75 64.32 14.05
CA VAL A 7 21.31 63.39 13.00
C VAL A 7 20.93 62.09 13.72
N PRO A 8 19.65 61.68 13.72
CA PRO A 8 19.29 60.36 14.21
C PRO A 8 19.80 59.36 13.17
N ASP A 9 20.72 58.49 13.58
CA ASP A 9 21.10 57.34 12.76
C ASP A 9 19.90 56.40 12.68
N LYS A 10 19.59 55.99 11.46
CA LYS A 10 18.33 55.44 11.05
C LYS A 10 18.04 54.15 11.78
N ALA A 11 16.84 54.06 12.33
CA ALA A 11 16.26 52.80 12.78
C ALA A 11 16.39 51.76 11.65
N ASP A 12 17.01 50.65 12.02
CA ASP A 12 17.12 49.43 11.25
C ASP A 12 15.76 49.09 10.64
N SER A 13 15.69 49.12 9.32
CA SER A 13 14.50 48.87 8.54
C SER A 13 14.04 47.43 8.78
N GLY A 14 12.95 47.31 9.53
CA GLY A 14 11.94 46.27 9.44
C GLY A 14 12.44 44.89 9.04
N LEU A 15 12.68 44.04 10.06
CA LEU A 15 12.45 42.61 9.92
C LEU A 15 10.94 42.40 9.75
N GLU A 16 10.41 42.77 8.59
CA GLU A 16 9.04 42.46 8.17
C GLU A 16 8.98 40.95 7.94
N MET A 17 8.70 40.23 9.02
CA MET A 17 8.36 38.82 8.93
C MET A 17 7.14 38.71 8.01
N PRO A 18 7.18 37.80 7.02
CA PRO A 18 6.17 37.75 5.99
C PRO A 18 4.80 37.47 6.59
N ASP A 19 3.81 38.26 6.19
CA ASP A 19 2.40 37.94 6.44
C ASP A 19 2.10 36.58 5.82
N GLY A 20 1.91 35.59 6.70
CA GLY A 20 1.80 34.18 6.33
C GLY A 20 0.38 33.76 5.96
N ILE A 21 0.23 32.44 5.79
CA ILE A 21 -0.95 31.69 5.29
C ILE A 21 -2.27 32.05 6.00
N GLY A 22 -2.22 32.61 7.22
CA GLY A 22 -3.39 33.04 7.98
C GLY A 22 -3.89 34.45 7.60
N LEU A 23 -4.33 35.20 8.61
CA LEU A 23 -4.85 36.56 8.42
C LEU A 23 -3.69 37.56 8.36
N SER A 24 -3.78 38.56 7.48
CA SER A 24 -2.84 39.69 7.49
C SER A 24 -3.08 40.55 8.73
N ILE A 25 -2.06 41.33 9.12
CA ILE A 25 -2.12 42.21 10.29
C ILE A 25 -3.29 43.20 10.19
N GLU A 26 -3.57 43.71 8.99
CA GLU A 26 -4.64 44.65 8.65
C GLU A 26 -6.01 44.01 8.78
N GLN A 27 -6.13 42.74 8.37
CA GLN A 27 -7.36 41.97 8.52
C GLN A 27 -7.66 41.71 10.00
N VAL A 28 -6.64 41.37 10.80
CA VAL A 28 -6.80 41.20 12.25
C VAL A 28 -7.18 42.51 12.93
N ARG A 29 -6.56 43.63 12.55
CA ARG A 29 -6.94 44.96 13.07
C ARG A 29 -8.37 45.32 12.73
N THR A 30 -8.80 45.06 11.49
CA THR A 30 -10.19 45.31 11.07
C THR A 30 -11.18 44.46 11.88
N LEU A 31 -10.85 43.19 12.14
CA LEU A 31 -11.67 42.31 12.98
C LEU A 31 -11.71 42.75 14.44
N LEU A 32 -10.58 43.18 15.01
CA LEU A 32 -10.50 43.68 16.38
C LEU A 32 -11.32 44.96 16.56
N ILE A 33 -11.26 45.87 15.59
CA ILE A 33 -12.10 47.08 15.58
C ILE A 33 -13.58 46.71 15.50
N GLN A 34 -13.96 45.77 14.62
CA GLN A 34 -15.35 45.36 14.44
C GLN A 34 -15.93 44.65 15.67
N LYS A 35 -15.17 43.74 16.30
CA LYS A 35 -15.66 42.89 17.39
C LYS A 35 -15.46 43.49 18.78
N HIS A 36 -14.34 44.18 18.98
CA HIS A 36 -13.92 44.67 20.30
C HIS A 36 -13.89 46.21 20.37
N LYS A 37 -14.23 46.92 19.29
CA LYS A 37 -14.20 48.40 19.20
C LYS A 37 -12.87 49.01 19.66
N THR A 38 -11.79 48.23 19.56
CA THR A 38 -10.47 48.62 20.03
C THR A 38 -9.58 48.87 18.82
N THR A 39 -9.02 50.07 18.74
CA THR A 39 -8.07 50.45 17.70
C THR A 39 -6.66 50.13 18.16
N MET A 40 -5.93 49.32 17.40
CA MET A 40 -4.53 48.98 17.71
C MET A 40 -3.58 49.73 16.78
N SER A 41 -2.48 50.23 17.33
CA SER A 41 -1.40 50.88 16.59
C SER A 41 -0.57 49.86 15.82
N ASP A 42 0.18 50.30 14.81
CA ASP A 42 1.02 49.42 13.97
C ASP A 42 2.13 48.76 14.82
N ASP A 43 2.66 49.48 15.80
CA ASP A 43 3.71 49.00 16.73
C ASP A 43 3.15 48.25 17.96
N ASP A 44 1.87 47.87 17.97
CA ASP A 44 1.29 47.16 19.12
C ASP A 44 1.90 45.75 19.23
N PRO A 45 2.53 45.38 20.37
CA PRO A 45 3.10 44.05 20.55
C PRO A 45 2.08 42.92 20.44
N MET A 46 0.78 43.18 20.59
CA MET A 46 -0.27 42.19 20.33
C MET A 46 -0.34 41.76 18.87
N LEU A 47 0.06 42.61 17.92
CA LEU A 47 0.09 42.27 16.49
C LEU A 47 1.26 41.35 16.15
N MET A 48 2.35 41.38 16.92
CA MET A 48 3.45 40.41 16.80
C MET A 48 2.98 38.95 16.98
N LEU A 49 1.91 38.74 17.76
CA LEU A 49 1.30 37.41 17.91
C LEU A 49 0.71 36.88 16.60
N VAL A 50 0.18 37.77 15.74
CA VAL A 50 -0.35 37.40 14.42
C VAL A 50 0.78 36.85 13.55
N THR A 51 1.92 37.54 13.54
CA THR A 51 3.12 37.13 12.81
C THR A 51 3.64 35.77 13.29
N ILE A 52 3.73 35.56 14.61
CA ILE A 52 4.17 34.26 15.18
C ILE A 52 3.19 33.14 14.82
N ASN A 53 1.88 33.42 14.91
CA ASN A 53 0.85 32.44 14.54
C ASN A 53 0.88 32.13 13.03
N ASN A 54 1.13 33.11 12.19
CA ASN A 54 1.29 32.94 10.74
C ASN A 54 2.54 32.10 10.41
N ALA A 55 3.65 32.31 11.11
CA ALA A 55 4.84 31.47 10.99
C ALA A 55 4.55 30.03 11.43
N PHE A 56 3.85 29.85 12.56
CA PHE A 56 3.43 28.54 13.05
C PHE A 56 2.52 27.81 12.05
N LEU A 57 1.55 28.50 11.46
CA LEU A 57 0.69 27.95 10.41
C LEU A 57 1.49 27.51 9.19
N GLY A 58 2.50 28.28 8.80
CA GLY A 58 3.43 27.91 7.73
C GLY A 58 4.19 26.62 8.01
N ASP A 59 4.70 26.44 9.22
CA ASP A 59 5.39 25.21 9.60
C ASP A 59 4.44 24.02 9.80
N TYR A 60 3.22 24.29 10.26
CA TYR A 60 2.17 23.28 10.35
C TYR A 60 1.76 22.76 8.97
N ASP A 61 1.61 23.65 7.98
CA ASP A 61 1.28 23.25 6.60
C ASP A 61 2.40 22.39 5.98
N LYS A 62 3.66 22.77 6.19
CA LYS A 62 4.82 21.93 5.78
C LYS A 62 4.79 20.55 6.44
N LEU A 63 4.46 20.49 7.74
CA LEU A 63 4.35 19.24 8.47
C LEU A 63 3.22 18.38 7.91
N LEU A 64 2.06 18.98 7.64
CA LEU A 64 0.90 18.33 7.06
C LEU A 64 1.21 17.79 5.65
N GLY A 65 1.92 18.57 4.83
CA GLY A 65 2.37 18.14 3.51
C GLY A 65 3.31 16.93 3.56
N ARG A 66 4.27 16.93 4.50
CA ARG A 66 5.15 15.77 4.75
C ARG A 66 4.37 14.54 5.20
N HIS A 67 3.39 14.73 6.09
CA HIS A 67 2.57 13.65 6.59
C HIS A 67 1.68 13.05 5.49
N ASN A 68 1.01 13.88 4.69
CA ASN A 68 0.23 13.43 3.54
C ASN A 68 1.09 12.63 2.57
N LYS A 69 2.27 13.13 2.22
CA LYS A 69 3.21 12.41 1.35
C LYS A 69 3.60 11.05 1.92
N ALA A 70 3.88 10.97 3.22
CA ALA A 70 4.20 9.72 3.90
C ALA A 70 3.02 8.74 3.89
N LEU A 71 1.79 9.22 4.14
CA LEU A 71 0.58 8.40 4.08
C LEU A 71 0.33 7.88 2.67
N THR A 72 0.46 8.72 1.64
CA THR A 72 0.30 8.28 0.25
C THR A 72 1.29 7.18 -0.10
N ALA A 73 2.57 7.35 0.24
CA ALA A 73 3.59 6.32 0.00
C ALA A 73 3.31 5.02 0.79
N TYR A 74 2.83 5.15 2.02
CA TYR A 74 2.45 3.99 2.84
C TYR A 74 1.27 3.21 2.23
N PHE A 75 0.22 3.92 1.81
CA PHE A 75 -0.92 3.28 1.16
C PHE A 75 -0.56 2.67 -0.20
N GLU A 76 0.30 3.32 -0.99
CA GLU A 76 0.80 2.75 -2.23
C GLU A 76 1.56 1.44 -1.98
N SER A 77 2.45 1.42 -0.98
CA SER A 77 3.17 0.20 -0.58
C SER A 77 2.22 -0.91 -0.11
N GLN A 78 1.20 -0.58 0.69
CA GLN A 78 0.21 -1.57 1.12
C GLN A 78 -0.67 -2.07 -0.04
N ALA A 79 -1.06 -1.19 -0.97
CA ALA A 79 -1.83 -1.57 -2.15
C ALA A 79 -1.04 -2.52 -3.04
N GLN A 80 0.26 -2.26 -3.25
CA GLN A 80 1.16 -3.16 -4.00
C GLN A 80 1.28 -4.52 -3.32
N LYS A 81 1.47 -4.56 -1.99
CA LYS A 81 1.53 -5.82 -1.22
C LYS A 81 0.23 -6.62 -1.32
N LEU A 82 -0.92 -5.94 -1.23
CA LEU A 82 -2.22 -6.59 -1.36
C LEU A 82 -2.43 -7.13 -2.78
N LEU A 83 -2.02 -6.38 -3.80
CA LEU A 83 -2.08 -6.82 -5.20
C LEU A 83 -1.18 -8.04 -5.44
N GLU A 84 0.04 -8.06 -4.90
CA GLU A 84 0.92 -9.22 -4.95
C GLU A 84 0.33 -10.43 -4.22
N ALA A 85 -0.24 -10.25 -3.03
CA ALA A 85 -0.88 -11.32 -2.30
C ALA A 85 -2.09 -11.88 -3.07
N ALA A 86 -2.91 -11.01 -3.69
CA ALA A 86 -4.03 -11.42 -4.53
C ALA A 86 -3.56 -12.17 -5.78
N ARG A 87 -2.46 -11.70 -6.40
CA ARG A 87 -1.84 -12.38 -7.54
C ARG A 87 -1.31 -13.77 -7.16
N GLN A 88 -0.59 -13.88 -6.05
CA GLN A 88 -0.09 -15.16 -5.54
C GLN A 88 -1.24 -16.12 -5.20
N ALA A 89 -2.31 -15.63 -4.57
CA ALA A 89 -3.51 -16.42 -4.31
C ALA A 89 -4.18 -16.90 -5.61
N SER A 90 -4.25 -16.05 -6.63
CA SER A 90 -4.76 -16.42 -7.96
C SER A 90 -3.87 -17.44 -8.66
N GLU A 91 -2.54 -17.29 -8.60
CA GLU A 91 -1.59 -18.24 -9.19
C GLU A 91 -1.69 -19.60 -8.51
N VAL A 92 -1.78 -19.65 -7.18
CA VAL A 92 -2.03 -20.89 -6.43
C VAL A 92 -3.37 -21.51 -6.80
N ALA A 93 -4.44 -20.70 -6.88
CA ALA A 93 -5.76 -21.21 -7.29
C ALA A 93 -5.74 -21.81 -8.71
N SER A 94 -5.09 -21.13 -9.67
CA SER A 94 -4.94 -21.64 -11.03
C SER A 94 -4.02 -22.87 -11.11
N GLY A 95 -2.98 -22.94 -10.28
CA GLY A 95 -2.08 -24.09 -10.20
C GLY A 95 -2.78 -25.32 -9.62
N VAL A 96 -3.67 -25.15 -8.64
CA VAL A 96 -4.47 -26.24 -8.06
C VAL A 96 -5.40 -26.85 -9.11
N GLU A 97 -6.02 -26.04 -9.97
CA GLU A 97 -6.88 -26.54 -11.06
C GLU A 97 -6.09 -27.39 -12.07
N ILE A 98 -4.91 -26.92 -12.47
CA ILE A 98 -4.00 -27.66 -13.37
C ILE A 98 -3.51 -28.97 -12.74
N VAL A 99 -3.16 -28.95 -11.44
CA VAL A 99 -2.72 -30.15 -10.71
C VAL A 99 -3.86 -31.15 -10.56
N GLN A 100 -5.09 -30.68 -10.34
CA GLN A 100 -6.27 -31.53 -10.29
C GLN A 100 -6.54 -32.20 -11.64
N GLU A 101 -6.45 -31.46 -12.75
CA GLU A 101 -6.59 -32.04 -14.10
C GLU A 101 -5.50 -33.07 -14.40
N ALA A 102 -4.24 -32.76 -14.05
CA ALA A 102 -3.12 -33.68 -14.20
C ALA A 102 -3.28 -34.95 -13.37
N CYS A 103 -3.79 -34.84 -12.15
CA CYS A 103 -4.08 -35.96 -11.25
C CYS A 103 -5.23 -36.83 -11.79
N GLN A 104 -6.31 -36.21 -12.27
CA GLN A 104 -7.43 -36.90 -12.91
C GLN A 104 -6.96 -37.70 -14.14
N LYS A 105 -6.10 -37.11 -14.97
CA LYS A 105 -5.51 -37.75 -16.14
C LYS A 105 -4.61 -38.94 -15.77
N HIS A 106 -3.81 -38.80 -14.71
CA HIS A 106 -3.00 -39.90 -14.17
C HIS A 106 -3.84 -41.02 -13.57
N ALA A 107 -4.92 -40.70 -12.84
CA ALA A 107 -5.84 -41.69 -12.29
C ALA A 107 -6.50 -42.52 -13.40
N ASN A 108 -6.92 -41.88 -14.50
CA ASN A 108 -7.48 -42.56 -15.66
C ASN A 108 -6.43 -43.47 -16.35
N ALA A 109 -5.19 -43.00 -16.51
CA ALA A 109 -4.11 -43.81 -17.09
C ALA A 109 -3.76 -45.04 -16.23
N LEU A 110 -3.72 -44.88 -14.90
CA LEU A 110 -3.51 -45.99 -13.97
C LEU A 110 -4.65 -47.00 -14.05
N HIS A 111 -5.90 -46.54 -14.13
CA HIS A 111 -7.05 -47.43 -14.26
C HIS A 111 -7.00 -48.28 -15.55
N VAL A 112 -6.60 -47.68 -16.68
CA VAL A 112 -6.39 -48.40 -17.95
C VAL A 112 -5.25 -49.41 -17.86
N SER A 113 -4.15 -49.06 -17.19
CA SER A 113 -3.04 -50.00 -16.98
C SER A 113 -3.46 -51.20 -16.11
N GLN A 114 -4.26 -50.96 -15.06
CA GLN A 114 -4.79 -52.02 -14.20
C GLN A 114 -5.77 -52.92 -14.93
N SER A 115 -6.64 -52.39 -15.80
CA SER A 115 -7.54 -53.23 -16.60
C SER A 115 -6.75 -54.13 -17.55
N ASN A 116 -5.69 -53.59 -18.17
CA ASN A 116 -4.81 -54.38 -19.04
C ASN A 116 -4.03 -55.44 -18.25
N GLN A 117 -3.56 -55.11 -17.04
CA GLN A 117 -2.87 -56.07 -16.17
C GLN A 117 -3.80 -57.19 -15.69
N LYS A 118 -5.07 -56.89 -15.36
CA LYS A 118 -6.09 -57.89 -15.02
C LYS A 118 -6.38 -58.82 -16.21
N TRP A 119 -6.46 -58.26 -17.42
CA TRP A 119 -6.69 -59.04 -18.63
C TRP A 119 -5.51 -59.95 -18.98
N LEU A 120 -4.28 -59.45 -18.87
CA LEU A 120 -3.06 -60.25 -19.04
C LEU A 120 -2.97 -61.36 -17.99
N SER A 121 -3.28 -61.06 -16.73
CA SER A 121 -3.34 -62.08 -15.67
C SER A 121 -4.37 -63.16 -15.97
N ALA A 122 -5.53 -62.81 -16.52
CA ALA A 122 -6.56 -63.79 -16.88
C ALA A 122 -6.07 -64.75 -17.97
N ILE A 123 -5.35 -64.25 -18.99
CA ILE A 123 -4.78 -65.08 -20.05
C ILE A 123 -3.73 -66.05 -19.51
N VAL A 124 -2.84 -65.58 -18.62
CA VAL A 124 -1.82 -66.43 -18.00
C VAL A 124 -2.46 -67.56 -17.20
N VAL A 125 -3.54 -67.28 -16.45
CA VAL A 125 -4.28 -68.31 -15.70
C VAL A 125 -4.90 -69.35 -16.64
N VAL A 126 -5.53 -68.92 -17.73
CA VAL A 126 -6.10 -69.84 -18.73
C VAL A 126 -5.00 -70.69 -19.39
N SER A 127 -3.87 -70.10 -19.73
CA SER A 127 -2.71 -70.82 -20.29
C SER A 127 -2.16 -71.87 -19.31
N ALA A 128 -2.04 -71.53 -18.04
CA ALA A 128 -1.60 -72.46 -17.00
C ALA A 128 -2.58 -73.63 -16.84
N LEU A 129 -3.89 -73.37 -16.83
CA LEU A 129 -4.92 -74.43 -16.74
C LEU A 129 -4.88 -75.39 -17.93
N LEU A 130 -4.71 -74.87 -19.16
CA LEU A 130 -4.58 -75.71 -20.35
C LEU A 130 -3.33 -76.59 -20.28
N ASN A 131 -2.19 -76.04 -19.83
CA ASN A 131 -0.96 -76.81 -19.66
C ASN A 131 -1.14 -77.94 -18.61
N VAL A 132 -1.81 -77.65 -17.49
CA VAL A 132 -2.10 -78.67 -16.46
C VAL A 132 -3.04 -79.75 -16.97
N ALA A 133 -4.09 -79.38 -17.72
CA ALA A 133 -5.04 -80.34 -18.28
C ALA A 133 -4.37 -81.30 -19.29
N VAL A 134 -3.50 -80.77 -20.17
CA VAL A 134 -2.71 -81.59 -21.11
C VAL A 134 -1.78 -82.53 -20.35
N PHE A 135 -1.14 -82.08 -19.26
CA PHE A 135 -0.28 -82.92 -18.45
C PHE A 135 -1.03 -84.08 -17.78
N VAL A 136 -2.21 -83.82 -17.20
CA VAL A 136 -3.02 -84.87 -16.56
C VAL A 136 -3.54 -85.89 -17.58
N LEU A 137 -4.11 -85.44 -18.71
CA LEU A 137 -4.58 -86.36 -19.76
C LEU A 137 -3.43 -87.13 -20.42
N GLY A 138 -2.27 -86.50 -20.61
CA GLY A 138 -1.08 -87.15 -21.15
C GLY A 138 -0.45 -88.16 -20.19
N SER A 139 -0.53 -87.93 -18.88
CA SER A 139 -0.05 -88.88 -17.85
C SER A 139 -0.95 -90.11 -17.67
N LEU A 140 -2.18 -90.06 -18.17
CA LEU A 140 -3.18 -91.13 -18.05
C LEU A 140 -3.17 -92.13 -19.22
N ARG A 141 -2.29 -91.94 -20.21
CA ARG A 141 -2.11 -92.80 -21.38
C ARG A 141 -0.73 -93.45 -21.36
#